data_AF-A0AAD4HK80-F1
#
_entry.id   AF-A0AAD4HK80-F1
#
_cell.length_a   1.000
_cell.length_b   1.000
_cell.length_c   1.000
_cell.angle_alpha   90.00
_cell.angle_beta   90.00
_cell.angle_gamma   90.00
#
_symmetry.space_group_name_H-M   'P 1'
#
loop_
_entity.id
_entity.type
_entity.pdbx_description
1 polymer ?
#
loop_
_entity_poly.entity_id
_entity_poly.type
_entity_poly.pdbx_seq_one_letter_code
_entity_poly.pdbx_strand_id
1 'polypeptide(L)'
;LKQSNIKSIDEYLYVVSHHKSANYGKHWTAGEIAQKFSPSEESISTVRNWLVENGLVSKHIHISPTKGWINVDVTVEEAEWLMNTEYNFYTHVSGQEHIACEAYNLPEHISAHVDFVLPSVNFDMKLKH
;
A
#
# COMPACT_ATOMS: atom_id res chain seq x y z
N LEU A 1 -0.91 -0.48 -3.21
CA LEU A 1 -1.30 -0.69 -4.63
C LEU A 1 -1.11 0.62 -5.39
N LYS A 2 -0.76 0.53 -6.67
CA LYS A 2 -0.47 1.69 -7.52
C LYS A 2 -1.69 2.59 -7.69
N GLN A 3 -1.59 3.80 -7.17
CA GLN A 3 -2.68 4.77 -7.22
C GLN A 3 -2.87 5.37 -8.61
N SER A 4 -4.12 5.57 -8.99
CA SER A 4 -4.49 6.19 -10.27
C SER A 4 -4.37 7.72 -10.19
N ASN A 5 -4.21 8.39 -11.33
CA ASN A 5 -4.28 9.86 -11.44
C ASN A 5 -3.26 10.66 -10.61
N ILE A 6 -2.21 10.02 -10.08
CA ILE A 6 -1.16 10.69 -9.29
C ILE A 6 -0.47 11.81 -10.07
N LYS A 7 -0.30 11.65 -11.38
CA LYS A 7 0.31 12.68 -12.24
C LYS A 7 -0.48 14.01 -12.26
N SER A 8 -1.76 13.98 -11.93
CA SER A 8 -2.64 15.16 -11.91
C SER A 8 -2.93 15.65 -10.49
N ILE A 9 -2.24 15.12 -9.47
CA ILE A 9 -2.51 15.48 -8.07
C ILE A 9 -2.32 16.97 -7.81
N ASP A 10 -1.30 17.57 -8.42
CA ASP A 10 -1.00 19.00 -8.28
C ASP A 10 -2.10 19.87 -8.87
N GLU A 11 -2.66 19.47 -10.03
CA GLU A 11 -3.78 20.17 -10.66
C GLU A 11 -5.03 20.12 -9.77
N TYR A 12 -5.36 18.94 -9.23
CA TYR A 12 -6.50 18.79 -8.34
C TYR A 12 -6.33 19.59 -7.04
N LEU A 13 -5.13 19.56 -6.45
CA LEU A 13 -4.81 20.32 -5.27
C LEU A 13 -4.92 21.83 -5.55
N TYR A 14 -4.41 22.30 -6.68
CA TYR A 14 -4.48 23.70 -7.07
C TYR A 14 -5.93 24.18 -7.21
N VAL A 15 -6.81 23.37 -7.83
CA VAL A 15 -8.23 23.72 -8.01
C VAL A 15 -8.95 23.97 -6.69
N VAL A 16 -8.63 23.24 -5.63
CA VAL A 16 -9.31 23.40 -4.32
C VAL A 16 -8.60 24.35 -3.36
N SER A 17 -7.31 24.62 -3.56
CA SER A 17 -6.47 25.40 -2.64
C SER A 17 -6.09 26.80 -3.15
N HIS A 18 -6.24 27.08 -4.45
CA HIS A 18 -5.86 28.39 -4.99
C HIS A 18 -6.99 29.42 -4.86
N HIS A 19 -6.72 30.57 -4.23
CA HIS A 19 -7.73 31.59 -3.91
C HIS A 19 -8.48 32.18 -5.12
N LYS A 20 -7.89 32.12 -6.33
CA LYS A 20 -8.54 32.55 -7.59
C LYS A 20 -9.41 31.48 -8.23
N SER A 21 -9.42 30.26 -7.68
CA SER A 21 -10.24 29.17 -8.19
C SER A 21 -11.69 29.34 -7.75
N ALA A 22 -12.64 29.05 -8.64
CA ALA A 22 -14.06 28.98 -8.30
C ALA A 22 -14.40 27.85 -7.30
N ASN A 23 -13.46 26.92 -7.09
CA ASN A 23 -13.57 25.82 -6.14
C ASN A 23 -12.65 25.97 -4.92
N TYR A 24 -12.11 27.17 -4.69
CA TYR A 24 -11.33 27.44 -3.49
C TYR A 24 -12.11 27.09 -2.22
N GLY A 25 -11.48 26.31 -1.32
CA GLY A 25 -12.07 25.85 -0.06
C GLY A 25 -13.06 24.69 -0.19
N LYS A 26 -13.37 24.22 -1.40
CA LYS A 26 -14.23 23.05 -1.64
C LYS A 26 -13.39 21.77 -1.67
N HIS A 27 -12.85 21.40 -0.52
CA HIS A 27 -12.08 20.16 -0.37
C HIS A 27 -12.93 18.92 -0.59
N TRP A 28 -12.32 17.87 -1.10
CA TRP A 28 -12.97 16.59 -1.34
C TRP A 28 -13.15 15.80 -0.05
N THR A 29 -14.24 15.06 -0.01
CA THR A 29 -14.50 14.03 0.99
C THR A 29 -13.53 12.86 0.81
N ALA A 30 -13.36 12.04 1.86
CA ALA A 30 -12.57 10.81 1.78
C ALA A 30 -13.05 9.86 0.67
N GLY A 31 -14.37 9.82 0.40
CA GLY A 31 -14.95 9.00 -0.66
C GLY A 31 -14.59 9.49 -2.06
N GLU A 32 -14.60 10.79 -2.30
CA GLU A 32 -14.19 11.40 -3.57
C GLU A 32 -12.70 11.18 -3.85
N ILE A 33 -11.85 11.33 -2.81
CA ILE A 33 -10.43 11.01 -2.90
C ILE A 33 -10.23 9.53 -3.25
N ALA A 34 -10.89 8.63 -2.53
CA ALA A 34 -10.82 7.20 -2.80
C ALA A 34 -11.26 6.88 -4.24
N GLN A 35 -12.38 7.42 -4.70
CA GLN A 35 -12.87 7.21 -6.05
C GLN A 35 -11.86 7.72 -7.09
N LYS A 36 -11.25 8.88 -6.86
CA LYS A 36 -10.36 9.52 -7.83
C LYS A 36 -9.00 8.85 -7.91
N PHE A 37 -8.43 8.41 -6.79
CA PHE A 37 -7.06 7.89 -6.72
C PHE A 37 -6.98 6.37 -6.53
N SER A 38 -8.11 5.68 -6.36
CA SER A 38 -8.11 4.22 -6.24
C SER A 38 -7.40 3.55 -7.42
N PRO A 39 -6.65 2.47 -7.17
CA PRO A 39 -6.11 1.64 -8.25
C PRO A 39 -7.22 1.12 -9.16
N SER A 40 -6.90 0.90 -10.44
CA SER A 40 -7.81 0.24 -11.39
C SER A 40 -8.28 -1.11 -10.86
N GLU A 41 -9.49 -1.53 -11.23
CA GLU A 41 -9.99 -2.88 -10.88
C GLU A 41 -9.06 -3.99 -11.37
N GLU A 42 -8.45 -3.82 -12.54
CA GLU A 42 -7.41 -4.71 -13.08
C GLU A 42 -6.22 -4.86 -12.12
N SER A 43 -5.61 -3.76 -11.69
CA SER A 43 -4.52 -3.79 -10.71
C SER A 43 -4.90 -4.53 -9.41
N ILE A 44 -6.13 -4.32 -8.93
CA ILE A 44 -6.62 -4.98 -7.70
C ILE A 44 -6.80 -6.48 -7.94
N SER A 45 -7.45 -6.87 -9.04
CA SER A 45 -7.69 -8.28 -9.36
C SER A 45 -6.39 -9.02 -9.67
N THR A 46 -5.45 -8.42 -10.38
CA THR A 46 -4.13 -9.02 -10.69
C THR A 46 -3.38 -9.36 -9.42
N VAL A 47 -3.23 -8.42 -8.48
CA VAL A 47 -2.52 -8.67 -7.22
C VAL A 47 -3.29 -9.67 -6.34
N ARG A 48 -4.62 -9.56 -6.26
CA ARG A 48 -5.44 -10.49 -5.50
C ARG A 48 -5.34 -11.92 -6.02
N ASN A 49 -5.42 -12.11 -7.34
CA ASN A 49 -5.35 -13.43 -7.96
C ASN A 49 -3.98 -14.05 -7.75
N TRP A 50 -2.91 -13.26 -7.92
CA TRP A 50 -1.55 -13.72 -7.62
C TRP A 50 -1.40 -14.22 -6.19
N LEU A 51 -1.93 -13.51 -5.20
CA LEU A 51 -1.91 -13.97 -3.80
C LEU A 51 -2.63 -15.33 -3.64
N VAL A 52 -3.81 -15.48 -4.24
CA VAL A 52 -4.59 -16.73 -4.17
C VAL A 52 -3.90 -17.88 -4.90
N GLU A 53 -3.31 -17.63 -6.07
CA GLU A 53 -2.56 -18.61 -6.86
C GLU A 53 -1.31 -19.13 -6.12
N ASN A 54 -0.74 -18.31 -5.24
CA ASN A 54 0.37 -18.67 -4.36
C ASN A 54 -0.08 -19.35 -3.06
N GLY A 55 -1.34 -19.78 -2.96
CA GLY A 55 -1.84 -20.61 -1.87
C GLY A 55 -2.43 -19.85 -0.68
N LEU A 56 -2.49 -18.51 -0.74
CA LEU A 56 -3.09 -17.73 0.33
C LEU A 56 -4.62 -17.87 0.30
N VAL A 57 -5.21 -18.13 1.47
CA VAL A 57 -6.66 -18.29 1.57
C VAL A 57 -7.34 -16.93 1.38
N SER A 58 -8.29 -16.85 0.45
CA SER A 58 -9.06 -15.62 0.15
C SER A 58 -9.66 -14.90 1.36
N LYS A 59 -9.88 -15.61 2.47
CA LYS A 59 -10.40 -15.05 3.73
C LYS A 59 -9.40 -14.17 4.47
N HIS A 60 -8.10 -14.35 4.22
CA HIS A 60 -7.00 -13.57 4.80
C HIS A 60 -6.61 -12.37 3.96
N ILE A 61 -7.26 -12.17 2.80
CA ILE A 61 -6.97 -11.09 1.86
C ILE A 61 -8.08 -10.04 1.96
N HIS A 62 -7.73 -8.87 2.48
CA HIS A 62 -8.66 -7.78 2.75
C HIS A 62 -8.30 -6.53 1.96
N ILE A 63 -9.22 -6.04 1.14
CA ILE A 63 -9.03 -4.77 0.41
C ILE A 63 -9.53 -3.62 1.30
N SER A 64 -8.73 -2.56 1.45
CA SER A 64 -9.14 -1.39 2.24
C SER A 64 -10.33 -0.66 1.61
N PRO A 65 -11.12 0.12 2.38
CA PRO A 65 -12.23 0.91 1.84
C PRO A 65 -11.80 1.89 0.73
N THR A 66 -10.58 2.42 0.83
CA THR A 66 -9.99 3.30 -0.19
C THR A 66 -9.46 2.55 -1.42
N LYS A 67 -9.47 1.21 -1.38
CA LYS A 67 -8.88 0.28 -2.36
C LYS A 67 -7.39 0.46 -2.60
N GLY A 68 -6.72 1.35 -1.86
CA GLY A 68 -5.27 1.60 -1.98
C GLY A 68 -4.40 0.50 -1.39
N TRP A 69 -4.98 -0.34 -0.52
CA TRP A 69 -4.26 -1.39 0.20
C TRP A 69 -4.94 -2.74 0.04
N ILE A 70 -4.10 -3.78 -0.07
CA ILE A 70 -4.48 -5.16 0.18
C ILE A 70 -3.72 -5.57 1.43
N ASN A 71 -4.47 -5.84 2.51
CA ASN A 71 -3.94 -6.39 3.74
C ASN A 71 -4.03 -7.91 3.66
N VAL A 72 -2.98 -8.57 4.12
CA VAL A 72 -2.83 -10.01 4.01
C VAL A 72 -2.38 -10.55 5.35
N ASP A 73 -3.15 -11.48 5.92
CA ASP A 73 -2.77 -12.18 7.15
C ASP A 73 -2.04 -13.47 6.79
N VAL A 74 -0.71 -13.46 6.94
CA VAL A 74 0.19 -14.59 6.67
C VAL A 74 1.24 -14.72 7.75
N THR A 75 1.83 -15.91 7.83
CA THR A 75 3.03 -16.15 8.62
C THR A 75 4.26 -15.49 7.98
N VAL A 76 5.33 -15.33 8.77
CA VAL A 76 6.61 -14.83 8.25
C VAL A 76 7.14 -15.74 7.14
N GLU A 77 7.10 -17.06 7.34
CA GLU A 77 7.56 -18.06 6.37
C GLU A 77 6.82 -17.95 5.03
N GLU A 78 5.49 -17.78 5.06
CA GLU A 78 4.70 -17.58 3.84
C GLU A 78 5.06 -16.26 3.13
N ALA A 79 5.29 -15.19 3.88
CA ALA A 79 5.67 -13.88 3.33
C ALA A 79 7.08 -13.91 2.70
N GLU A 80 8.03 -14.57 3.36
CA GLU A 80 9.39 -14.81 2.87
C GLU A 80 9.39 -15.60 1.57
N TRP A 81 8.61 -16.69 1.53
CA TRP A 81 8.48 -17.52 0.34
C TRP A 81 7.82 -16.77 -0.82
N LEU A 82 6.72 -16.06 -0.57
CA LEU A 82 5.97 -15.33 -1.59
C LEU A 82 6.79 -14.23 -2.26
N MET A 83 7.59 -13.51 -1.47
CA MET A 83 8.33 -12.33 -1.94
C MET A 83 9.83 -12.58 -2.08
N ASN A 84 10.29 -13.82 -1.91
CA ASN A 84 11.72 -14.18 -1.91
C ASN A 84 12.54 -13.17 -1.08
N THR A 85 12.19 -13.06 0.20
CA THR A 85 12.72 -12.10 1.17
C THR A 85 13.07 -12.81 2.47
N GLU A 86 13.80 -12.13 3.35
CA GLU A 86 14.14 -12.59 4.70
C GLU A 86 13.73 -11.53 5.71
N TYR A 87 12.82 -11.91 6.61
CA TYR A 87 12.31 -11.08 7.68
C TYR A 87 13.10 -11.33 8.96
N ASN A 88 13.58 -10.24 9.54
CA ASN A 88 14.35 -10.25 10.77
C ASN A 88 13.60 -9.51 11.88
N PHE A 89 13.80 -9.99 13.11
CA PHE A 89 13.36 -9.30 14.32
C PHE A 89 14.45 -8.33 14.77
N TYR A 90 14.09 -7.06 14.86
CA TYR A 90 14.94 -6.00 15.36
C TYR A 90 14.39 -5.50 16.68
N THR A 91 15.24 -5.48 17.71
CA THR A 91 14.93 -4.87 19.00
C THR A 91 15.55 -3.48 19.06
N HIS A 92 14.73 -2.45 19.16
CA HIS A 92 15.21 -1.08 19.38
C HIS A 92 15.75 -0.92 20.81
N VAL A 93 16.64 0.05 21.04
CA VAL A 93 17.19 0.38 22.38
C VAL A 93 16.12 0.72 23.42
N SER A 94 14.90 1.08 23.00
CA SER A 94 13.74 1.26 23.88
C SER A 94 13.06 -0.05 24.33
N GLY A 95 13.52 -1.20 23.85
CA GLY A 95 12.94 -2.52 24.11
C GLY A 95 11.77 -2.89 23.20
N GLN A 96 11.46 -2.08 22.17
CA GLN A 96 10.40 -2.36 21.22
C GLN A 96 10.90 -3.27 20.09
N GLU A 97 10.17 -4.35 19.83
CA GLU A 97 10.46 -5.29 18.74
C GLU A 97 9.76 -4.87 17.44
N HIS A 98 10.44 -5.09 16.31
CA HIS A 98 9.93 -4.78 14.99
C HIS A 98 10.39 -5.84 13.98
N ILE A 99 9.49 -6.21 13.07
CA ILE A 99 9.77 -7.10 11.94
C ILE A 99 10.06 -6.25 10.70
N ALA A 100 11.20 -6.47 10.04
CA ALA A 100 11.56 -5.86 8.77
C ALA A 100 12.32 -6.84 7.88
N CYS A 101 12.37 -6.54 6.58
CA CYS A 101 13.25 -7.21 5.63
C CYS A 101 14.15 -6.18 4.91
N GLU A 102 15.34 -6.61 4.48
CA GLU A 102 16.29 -5.72 3.79
C GLU A 102 15.93 -5.47 2.32
N ALA A 103 15.34 -6.47 1.67
CA ALA A 103 14.90 -6.39 0.28
C ALA A 103 13.82 -7.43 0.04
N TYR A 104 12.90 -7.16 -0.89
CA TYR A 104 11.87 -8.08 -1.32
C TYR A 104 11.76 -8.06 -2.85
N ASN A 105 11.26 -9.15 -3.41
CA ASN A 105 11.08 -9.34 -4.84
C ASN A 105 9.60 -9.56 -5.15
N LEU A 106 9.13 -8.97 -6.24
CA LEU A 106 7.81 -9.22 -6.79
C LEU A 106 7.97 -9.63 -8.26
N PRO A 107 7.13 -10.55 -8.78
CA PRO A 107 7.09 -10.82 -10.21
C PRO A 107 6.84 -9.53 -11.00
N GLU A 108 7.40 -9.42 -12.20
CA GLU A 108 7.33 -8.20 -13.02
C GLU A 108 5.88 -7.73 -13.22
N HIS A 109 4.98 -8.66 -13.56
CA HIS A 109 3.56 -8.41 -13.75
C HIS A 109 2.83 -7.94 -12.48
N ILE A 110 3.39 -8.16 -11.28
CA ILE A 110 2.84 -7.70 -10.00
C ILE A 110 3.45 -6.37 -9.60
N SER A 111 4.76 -6.20 -9.80
CA SER A 111 5.48 -4.96 -9.50
C SER A 111 4.88 -3.74 -10.22
N ALA A 112 4.30 -3.93 -11.40
CA ALA A 112 3.61 -2.86 -12.13
C ALA A 112 2.37 -2.30 -11.41
N HIS A 113 1.78 -3.08 -10.50
CA HIS A 113 0.54 -2.77 -9.78
C HIS A 113 0.76 -2.46 -8.28
N VAL A 114 1.99 -2.59 -7.78
CA VAL A 114 2.34 -2.42 -6.37
C VAL A 114 3.38 -1.31 -6.25
N ASP A 115 3.07 -0.24 -5.51
CA ASP A 115 4.06 0.82 -5.21
C ASP A 115 5.09 0.34 -4.17
N PHE A 116 4.61 -0.32 -3.11
CA PHE A 116 5.45 -0.88 -2.05
C PHE A 116 4.66 -1.89 -1.20
N VAL A 117 5.38 -2.70 -0.44
CA VAL A 117 4.85 -3.66 0.54
C VAL A 117 5.22 -3.20 1.96
N LEU A 118 4.38 -3.47 2.95
CA LEU A 118 4.68 -3.27 4.37
C LEU A 118 4.27 -4.53 5.17
N PRO A 119 4.97 -4.87 6.26
CA PRO A 119 6.23 -4.28 6.72
C PRO A 119 7.37 -4.64 5.75
N SER A 120 8.25 -3.68 5.44
CA SER A 120 9.40 -3.90 4.54
C SER A 120 10.60 -3.08 5.01
N VAL A 121 11.45 -2.62 4.09
CA VAL A 121 12.75 -1.97 4.30
C VAL A 121 12.71 -0.68 5.14
N ASN A 122 11.52 -0.17 5.45
CA ASN A 122 11.34 1.04 6.25
C ASN A 122 11.28 0.73 7.75
N PHE A 123 12.29 1.23 8.47
CA PHE A 123 12.31 1.39 9.92
C PHE A 123 11.43 2.58 10.37
N ASP A 124 10.14 2.58 10.02
CA ASP A 124 9.23 3.66 10.44
C ASP A 124 8.68 3.39 11.84
N MET A 125 9.53 3.57 12.86
CA MET A 125 9.05 3.69 14.24
C MET A 125 8.79 5.16 14.58
N LYS A 126 7.53 5.52 14.79
CA LYS A 126 7.19 6.75 15.51
C LYS A 126 7.65 6.60 16.96
N LEU A 127 8.66 7.35 17.35
CA LEU A 127 9.00 7.58 18.76
C LEU A 127 7.76 8.15 19.46
N LYS A 128 7.13 7.35 20.32
CA LYS A 128 6.18 7.90 21.29
C LYS A 128 7.01 8.67 22.32
N HIS A 129 6.95 10.00 22.26
CA HIS A 129 7.33 10.86 23.36
C HIS A 129 6.25 10.87 24.44
#